data_AF-A0A3E2D8B5-F1
#
_entry.id   AF-A0A3E2D8B5-F1
#
_cell.length_a   1.000
_cell.length_b   1.000
_cell.length_c   1.000
_cell.angle_alpha   90.00
_cell.angle_beta   90.00
_cell.angle_gamma   90.00
#
_symmetry.space_group_name_H-M   'P 1'
#
loop_
_entity.id
_entity.type
_entity.pdbx_description
1 polymer ?
#
loop_
_entity_poly.entity_id
_entity_poly.type
_entity_poly.pdbx_seq_one_letter_code
_entity_poly.pdbx_strand_id
1 'polypeptide(L)'
;MSATVAKRYVEAAGGIIYRLRKTTSKKSEPSKPNSTNPNEDFGNVGSDSNACNQVLNENNIELCLVYRPKYNDWSWPKGKNEAHESHRHTAVREVGEETGYAVTLGPHIAQIEYPLENEGKKSSAKSSTKSGSQNNGQPEVIKRIHYWMMREISESDAIKRLPAFGPIKPAKPTEIGNVIWLTPKDARKKLTHDSDQLVLDAFLERIKSGQANYKTLILVRHGKAESRKAWQGSEATRPITPLGSAASYALGRELACYAPNKIVSSPWKRCLETVDAFAKNSSINIEKVAELTEDFHEKNPKSTLNVLVSEIKNLINAASDSNTATEKSETKSETTTVMCLHRPIIGTFFAHLRDISKPKANKRILSQKSPYMPTGSAVVLHIISTEKGPKIVNIEKVLPIVY
;
A
#
# COMPACT_ATOMS: atom_id res chain seq x y z
N MET A 1 -36.78 -25.01 -10.35
CA MET A 1 -35.69 -24.04 -10.59
C MET A 1 -35.53 -23.23 -9.32
N SER A 2 -34.41 -23.36 -8.61
CA SER A 2 -34.17 -22.60 -7.37
C SER A 2 -33.93 -21.14 -7.73
N ALA A 3 -34.82 -20.24 -7.32
CA ALA A 3 -34.66 -18.81 -7.52
C ALA A 3 -33.39 -18.35 -6.78
N THR A 4 -32.35 -17.98 -7.52
CA THR A 4 -31.14 -17.42 -6.92
C THR A 4 -31.52 -16.07 -6.31
N VAL A 5 -31.56 -16.00 -4.98
CA VAL A 5 -31.78 -14.74 -4.26
C VAL A 5 -30.70 -13.75 -4.69
N ALA A 6 -31.10 -12.59 -5.19
CA ALA A 6 -30.14 -11.56 -5.60
C ALA A 6 -29.29 -11.13 -4.39
N LYS A 7 -27.96 -11.08 -4.56
CA LYS A 7 -27.04 -10.61 -3.52
C LYS A 7 -26.78 -9.12 -3.70
N ARG A 8 -26.88 -8.35 -2.60
CA ARG A 8 -26.47 -6.95 -2.55
C ARG A 8 -25.19 -6.83 -1.73
N TYR A 9 -24.19 -6.14 -2.25
CA TYR A 9 -22.93 -5.95 -1.54
C TYR A 9 -22.89 -4.62 -0.79
N VAL A 10 -22.40 -4.66 0.44
CA VAL A 10 -21.89 -3.50 1.18
C VAL A 10 -20.38 -3.59 1.14
N GLU A 11 -19.77 -2.72 0.35
CA GLU A 11 -18.34 -2.65 0.15
C GLU A 11 -17.66 -1.94 1.33
N ALA A 12 -16.53 -2.48 1.75
CA ALA A 12 -15.75 -2.01 2.88
C ALA A 12 -14.25 -2.28 2.68
N ALA A 13 -13.42 -1.57 3.43
CA ALA A 13 -11.99 -1.77 3.37
C ALA A 13 -11.29 -1.37 4.69
N GLY A 14 -10.07 -1.89 4.87
CA GLY A 14 -9.23 -1.59 6.02
C GLY A 14 -7.85 -2.22 5.87
N GLY A 15 -7.18 -2.52 6.98
CA GLY A 15 -5.85 -3.09 6.90
C GLY A 15 -5.24 -3.52 8.23
N ILE A 16 -4.07 -4.13 8.12
CA ILE A 16 -3.20 -4.45 9.24
C ILE A 16 -2.06 -3.44 9.22
N ILE A 17 -2.06 -2.54 10.22
CA ILE A 17 -0.91 -1.68 10.49
C ILE A 17 0.12 -2.50 11.25
N TYR A 18 1.36 -2.45 10.80
CA TYR A 18 2.48 -3.14 11.45
C TYR A 18 3.71 -2.24 11.52
N ARG A 19 4.53 -2.47 12.54
CA ARG A 19 5.83 -1.81 12.71
C ARG A 19 6.78 -2.66 13.52
N LEU A 20 8.05 -2.27 13.56
CA LEU A 20 9.03 -2.88 14.46
C LEU A 20 8.62 -2.59 15.91
N ARG A 21 8.63 -3.64 16.73
CA ARG A 21 8.33 -3.54 18.16
C ARG A 21 9.37 -2.67 18.85
N LYS A 22 8.90 -1.69 19.64
CA LYS A 22 9.77 -0.90 20.50
C LYS A 22 10.27 -1.79 21.64
N THR A 23 11.50 -2.28 21.58
CA THR A 23 12.12 -2.95 22.73
C THR A 23 12.48 -1.88 23.75
N THR A 24 11.71 -1.78 24.83
CA THR A 24 12.18 -1.07 26.03
C THR A 24 13.39 -1.83 26.55
N SER A 25 14.58 -1.25 26.44
CA SER A 25 15.76 -1.67 27.19
C SER A 25 15.34 -1.77 28.66
N LYS A 26 15.28 -2.98 29.21
CA LYS A 26 15.11 -3.14 30.66
C LYS A 26 16.27 -2.39 31.29
N LYS A 27 15.98 -1.37 32.11
CA LYS A 27 16.95 -0.83 33.07
C LYS A 27 17.50 -2.02 33.84
N SER A 28 18.81 -2.24 33.74
CA SER A 28 19.51 -3.19 34.60
C SER A 28 19.24 -2.79 36.05
N GLU A 29 18.67 -3.72 36.83
CA GLU A 29 18.63 -3.59 38.28
C GLU A 29 20.07 -3.54 38.81
N PRO A 30 20.36 -2.76 39.87
CA PRO A 30 21.69 -2.70 40.44
C PRO A 30 22.01 -4.05 41.12
N SER A 31 22.90 -4.83 40.51
CA SER A 31 23.44 -6.05 41.11
C SER A 31 24.31 -5.71 42.32
N LYS A 32 24.01 -6.33 43.47
CA LYS A 32 24.84 -6.32 44.70
C LYS A 32 26.27 -6.87 44.42
N PRO A 33 27.30 -6.45 45.17
CA PRO A 33 28.67 -6.89 44.93
C PRO A 33 29.00 -8.22 45.64
N ASN A 34 30.00 -8.91 45.07
CA ASN A 34 30.77 -10.08 45.55
C ASN A 34 30.15 -11.47 45.24
N SER A 35 30.91 -12.49 44.81
CA SER A 35 32.34 -12.76 44.95
C SER A 35 32.92 -13.63 43.81
N THR A 36 34.15 -13.29 43.40
CA THR A 36 35.28 -14.14 42.96
C THR A 36 35.03 -15.52 42.34
N ASN A 37 35.39 -15.67 41.05
CA ASN A 37 36.28 -16.74 40.58
C ASN A 37 36.99 -16.31 39.27
N PRO A 38 38.33 -16.47 39.16
CA PRO A 38 39.08 -16.18 37.95
C PRO A 38 39.25 -17.43 37.08
N ASN A 39 39.30 -17.22 35.76
CA ASN A 39 39.50 -18.17 34.66
C ASN A 39 38.24 -18.84 34.12
N GLU A 40 37.67 -18.21 33.09
CA GLU A 40 37.26 -18.92 31.87
C GLU A 40 37.22 -17.93 30.70
N ASP A 41 38.09 -18.22 29.73
CA ASP A 41 38.05 -17.96 28.30
C ASP A 41 37.48 -16.62 27.77
N PHE A 42 38.34 -15.85 27.10
CA PHE A 42 37.98 -14.67 26.30
C PHE A 42 37.22 -15.10 25.03
N GLY A 43 35.97 -15.54 25.21
CA GLY A 43 34.99 -15.71 24.15
C GLY A 43 34.49 -14.35 23.68
N ASN A 44 35.09 -13.88 22.60
CA ASN A 44 34.70 -12.77 21.72
C ASN A 44 33.23 -12.32 21.87
N VAL A 45 32.99 -11.25 22.63
CA VAL A 45 31.68 -10.58 22.71
C VAL A 45 31.52 -9.80 21.41
N GLY A 46 30.87 -10.45 20.43
CA GLY A 46 30.38 -9.82 19.22
C GLY A 46 29.43 -8.68 19.60
N SER A 47 29.83 -7.48 19.21
CA SER A 47 29.09 -6.23 19.40
C SER A 47 27.76 -6.25 18.64
N ASP A 48 26.67 -6.60 19.32
CA ASP A 48 25.32 -6.43 18.81
C ASP A 48 24.88 -4.97 18.96
N SER A 49 25.24 -4.14 17.97
CA SER A 49 24.61 -2.83 17.75
C SER A 49 24.57 -2.48 16.26
N ASN A 50 23.74 -3.21 15.51
CA ASN A 50 23.29 -2.80 14.18
C ASN A 50 21.76 -2.84 14.11
N ALA A 51 21.11 -1.87 14.75
CA ALA A 51 19.65 -1.72 14.76
C ALA A 51 19.04 -1.30 13.40
N CYS A 52 19.86 -1.05 12.37
CA CYS A 52 19.43 -0.42 11.11
C CYS A 52 19.04 -1.40 9.98
N ASN A 53 19.25 -2.72 10.14
CA ASN A 53 18.95 -3.72 9.09
C ASN A 53 18.08 -4.88 9.59
N GLN A 54 17.22 -4.64 10.58
CA GLN A 54 16.37 -5.72 11.09
C GLN A 54 15.31 -6.11 10.06
N VAL A 55 15.45 -7.32 9.52
CA VAL A 55 14.41 -7.97 8.71
C VAL A 55 13.17 -8.12 9.59
N LEU A 56 12.08 -7.46 9.20
CA LEU A 56 10.80 -7.58 9.89
C LEU A 56 10.30 -9.02 9.77
N ASN A 57 10.00 -9.62 10.93
CA ASN A 57 9.50 -10.97 11.07
C ASN A 57 8.45 -11.02 12.18
N GLU A 58 7.76 -12.14 12.33
CA GLU A 58 6.65 -12.28 13.28
C GLU A 58 7.04 -12.04 14.75
N ASN A 59 8.32 -12.16 15.11
CA ASN A 59 8.79 -12.02 16.49
C ASN A 59 9.17 -10.58 16.86
N ASN A 60 9.49 -9.75 15.87
CA ASN A 60 9.94 -8.38 16.09
C ASN A 60 8.94 -7.31 15.62
N ILE A 61 7.75 -7.71 15.14
CA ILE A 61 6.68 -6.76 14.79
C ILE A 61 5.60 -6.66 15.86
N GLU A 62 4.91 -5.54 15.86
CA GLU A 62 3.63 -5.35 16.53
C GLU A 62 2.55 -4.91 15.54
N LEU A 63 1.30 -5.27 15.83
CA LEU A 63 0.12 -5.08 15.00
C LEU A 63 -0.93 -4.25 15.73
N CYS A 64 -1.61 -3.34 15.02
CA CYS A 64 -2.61 -2.45 15.59
C CYS A 64 -4.03 -3.04 15.52
N LEU A 65 -4.70 -3.17 16.67
CA LEU A 65 -6.10 -3.58 16.79
C LEU A 65 -6.95 -2.44 17.37
N VAL A 66 -8.23 -2.43 17.01
CA VAL A 66 -9.23 -1.50 17.55
C VAL A 66 -10.29 -2.25 18.35
N TYR A 67 -10.78 -1.61 19.41
CA TYR A 67 -11.91 -2.08 20.20
C TYR A 67 -13.17 -1.29 19.85
N ARG A 68 -14.27 -1.99 19.56
CA ARG A 68 -15.55 -1.37 19.19
C ARG A 68 -16.58 -1.57 20.32
N PRO A 69 -16.92 -0.52 21.09
CA PRO A 69 -17.83 -0.64 22.23
C PRO A 69 -19.22 -1.20 21.87
N LYS A 70 -19.73 -0.84 20.69
CA LYS A 70 -21.04 -1.29 20.19
C LYS A 70 -21.18 -2.82 20.14
N TYR A 71 -20.09 -3.52 19.80
CA TYR A 71 -20.08 -4.97 19.65
C TYR A 71 -19.33 -5.69 20.77
N ASN A 72 -18.62 -4.93 21.62
CA ASN A 72 -17.69 -5.43 22.62
C ASN A 72 -16.70 -6.43 22.00
N ASP A 73 -16.07 -6.03 20.90
CA ASP A 73 -15.15 -6.86 20.13
C ASP A 73 -13.84 -6.15 19.78
N TRP A 74 -12.84 -6.96 19.45
CA TRP A 74 -11.55 -6.53 18.93
C TRP A 74 -11.38 -7.03 17.50
N SER A 75 -11.08 -6.11 16.59
CA SER A 75 -10.90 -6.41 15.16
C SER A 75 -9.76 -5.58 14.56
N TRP A 76 -9.46 -5.87 13.29
CA TRP A 76 -8.72 -4.93 12.44
C TRP A 76 -9.53 -3.66 12.18
N PRO A 77 -8.86 -2.50 12.01
CA PRO A 77 -9.54 -1.28 11.62
C PRO A 77 -10.07 -1.38 10.19
N LYS A 78 -11.35 -1.03 10.00
CA LYS A 78 -12.08 -1.15 8.73
C LYS A 78 -13.48 -0.55 8.80
N GLY A 79 -13.89 0.11 7.72
CA GLY A 79 -15.25 0.60 7.57
C GLY A 79 -15.74 0.59 6.12
N LYS A 80 -16.89 1.21 5.90
CA LYS A 80 -17.63 1.11 4.63
C LYS A 80 -17.11 2.12 3.63
N ASN A 81 -17.15 1.77 2.36
CA ASN A 81 -16.89 2.74 1.31
C ASN A 81 -17.93 3.86 1.39
N GLU A 82 -17.47 5.10 1.32
CA GLU A 82 -18.34 6.23 1.03
C GLU A 82 -18.86 6.16 -0.40
N ALA A 83 -19.89 6.96 -0.69
CA ALA A 83 -20.32 7.15 -2.07
C ALA A 83 -19.11 7.62 -2.88
N HIS A 84 -18.93 7.00 -4.04
CA HIS A 84 -17.91 7.41 -5.00
C HIS A 84 -16.44 7.23 -4.53
N GLU A 85 -16.22 6.28 -3.62
CA GLU A 85 -14.92 6.01 -3.02
C GLU A 85 -14.38 4.61 -3.40
N SER A 86 -13.10 4.54 -3.74
CA SER A 86 -12.42 3.27 -3.98
C SER A 86 -12.12 2.54 -2.67
N HIS A 87 -12.04 1.21 -2.69
CA HIS A 87 -11.63 0.44 -1.51
C HIS A 87 -10.25 0.85 -0.98
N ARG A 88 -9.31 1.22 -1.84
CA ARG A 88 -7.98 1.67 -1.39
C ARG A 88 -8.05 3.00 -0.62
N HIS A 89 -8.91 3.90 -1.06
CA HIS A 89 -9.11 5.17 -0.41
C HIS A 89 -9.84 4.98 0.92
N THR A 90 -10.92 4.19 0.91
CA THR A 90 -11.63 3.74 2.12
C THR A 90 -10.65 3.13 3.13
N ALA A 91 -9.76 2.23 2.70
CA ALA A 91 -8.82 1.56 3.59
C ALA A 91 -7.93 2.55 4.33
N VAL A 92 -7.36 3.54 3.64
CA VAL A 92 -6.49 4.55 4.27
C VAL A 92 -7.31 5.50 5.15
N ARG A 93 -8.49 5.93 4.69
CA ARG A 93 -9.38 6.80 5.46
C ARG A 93 -9.79 6.11 6.76
N GLU A 94 -10.48 4.97 6.67
CA GLU A 94 -11.00 4.21 7.82
C GLU A 94 -9.92 3.86 8.83
N VAL A 95 -8.73 3.45 8.37
CA VAL A 95 -7.63 3.18 9.29
C VAL A 95 -7.16 4.45 10.00
N GLY A 96 -7.08 5.59 9.30
CA GLY A 96 -6.78 6.87 9.93
C GLY A 96 -7.87 7.34 10.90
N GLU A 97 -9.14 7.17 10.55
CA GLU A 97 -10.28 7.55 11.39
C GLU A 97 -10.33 6.72 12.68
N GLU A 98 -10.23 5.39 12.57
CA GLU A 98 -10.40 4.49 13.71
C GLU A 98 -9.15 4.40 14.60
N THR A 99 -7.95 4.58 14.05
CA THR A 99 -6.71 4.39 14.82
C THR A 99 -5.97 5.68 15.15
N GLY A 100 -6.25 6.76 14.43
CA GLY A 100 -5.48 8.00 14.49
C GLY A 100 -4.12 7.95 13.78
N TYR A 101 -3.68 6.79 13.28
CA TYR A 101 -2.40 6.67 12.57
C TYR A 101 -2.52 7.06 11.10
N ALA A 102 -1.64 7.94 10.64
CA ALA A 102 -1.46 8.16 9.21
C ALA A 102 -0.67 7.00 8.61
N VAL A 103 -1.25 6.35 7.59
CA VAL A 103 -0.67 5.13 6.99
C VAL A 103 -0.52 5.21 5.47
N THR A 104 0.41 4.43 4.92
CA THR A 104 0.54 4.15 3.48
C THR A 104 0.19 2.69 3.16
N LEU A 105 -0.41 2.45 1.99
CA LEU A 105 -0.74 1.11 1.52
C LEU A 105 0.48 0.32 1.04
N GLY A 106 0.50 -0.95 1.44
CA GLY A 106 1.38 -1.99 0.93
C GLY A 106 0.64 -3.04 0.12
N PRO A 107 1.16 -4.27 0.03
CA PRO A 107 0.47 -5.37 -0.62
C PRO A 107 -0.93 -5.64 -0.05
N HIS A 108 -1.92 -5.86 -0.93
CA HIS A 108 -3.24 -6.37 -0.57
C HIS A 108 -3.13 -7.72 0.17
N ILE A 109 -3.81 -7.90 1.30
CA ILE A 109 -3.75 -9.11 2.13
C ILE A 109 -4.79 -10.14 1.67
N ALA A 110 -6.07 -9.79 1.80
CA ALA A 110 -7.19 -10.70 1.60
C ALA A 110 -8.49 -9.94 1.30
N GLN A 111 -9.46 -10.66 0.76
CA GLN A 111 -10.85 -10.25 0.65
C GLN A 111 -11.70 -11.20 1.51
N ILE A 112 -12.53 -10.64 2.38
CA ILE A 112 -13.43 -11.39 3.26
C ILE A 112 -14.87 -11.04 2.90
N GLU A 113 -15.75 -12.04 2.89
CA GLU A 113 -17.19 -11.86 2.71
C GLU A 113 -17.97 -12.58 3.81
N TYR A 114 -18.98 -11.90 4.37
CA TYR A 114 -19.95 -12.53 5.27
C TYR A 114 -21.31 -11.82 5.19
N PRO A 115 -22.43 -12.51 5.51
CA PRO A 115 -23.74 -11.87 5.63
C PRO A 115 -23.69 -10.70 6.62
N LEU A 116 -24.21 -9.53 6.25
CA LEU A 116 -24.12 -8.32 7.06
C LEU A 116 -24.73 -8.50 8.46
N GLU A 117 -25.76 -9.34 8.57
CA GLU A 117 -26.40 -9.73 9.84
C GLU A 117 -25.49 -10.50 10.81
N ASN A 118 -24.32 -10.95 10.35
CA ASN A 118 -23.30 -11.61 11.17
C ASN A 118 -22.27 -10.63 11.75
N GLU A 119 -22.33 -9.33 11.43
CA GLU A 119 -21.45 -8.32 12.01
C GLU A 119 -21.55 -8.31 13.54
N GLY A 120 -20.40 -8.47 14.22
CA GLY A 120 -20.32 -8.48 15.69
C GLY A 120 -20.75 -9.79 16.35
N LYS A 121 -21.22 -10.79 15.60
CA LYS A 121 -21.51 -12.13 16.14
C LYS A 121 -20.24 -12.98 16.14
N LYS A 122 -19.90 -13.54 17.30
CA LYS A 122 -18.84 -14.57 17.38
C LYS A 122 -19.27 -15.79 16.57
N SER A 123 -18.37 -16.30 15.74
CA SER A 123 -18.55 -17.59 15.06
C SER A 123 -18.70 -18.69 16.12
N SER A 124 -19.91 -19.22 16.29
CA SER A 124 -20.08 -20.44 17.06
C SER A 124 -19.79 -21.63 16.15
N ALA A 125 -18.97 -22.57 16.62
CA ALA A 125 -18.62 -23.82 15.92
C ALA A 125 -19.83 -24.74 15.62
N LYS A 126 -21.07 -24.29 15.88
CA LYS A 126 -22.33 -25.00 15.63
C LYS A 126 -23.28 -24.28 14.67
N SER A 127 -22.88 -23.17 14.04
CA SER A 127 -23.77 -22.43 13.12
C SER A 127 -23.62 -22.82 11.64
N SER A 128 -23.04 -23.99 11.34
CA SER A 128 -22.93 -24.52 9.99
C SER A 128 -24.11 -25.47 9.66
N THR A 129 -25.34 -25.15 10.04
CA THR A 129 -26.57 -25.81 9.51
C THR A 129 -27.82 -25.12 10.06
N LYS A 130 -28.17 -23.94 9.54
CA LYS A 130 -29.55 -23.43 9.48
C LYS A 130 -29.66 -22.23 8.53
N SER A 131 -29.20 -22.41 7.30
CA SER A 131 -29.63 -21.57 6.18
C SER A 131 -30.98 -22.09 5.69
N GLY A 132 -32.03 -21.71 6.40
CA GLY A 132 -33.40 -22.12 6.09
C GLY A 132 -34.43 -21.25 6.77
N SER A 133 -34.14 -19.95 6.97
CA SER A 133 -35.20 -18.97 7.16
C SER A 133 -35.70 -18.58 5.77
N GLN A 134 -36.97 -18.85 5.50
CA GLN A 134 -37.68 -18.31 4.34
C GLN A 134 -37.64 -16.77 4.44
N ASN A 135 -36.63 -16.15 3.85
CA ASN A 135 -36.62 -14.71 3.67
C ASN A 135 -37.58 -14.37 2.53
N ASN A 136 -38.60 -13.57 2.86
CA ASN A 136 -39.67 -13.03 2.02
C ASN A 136 -39.15 -12.25 0.79
N GLY A 137 -38.50 -12.91 -0.17
CA GLY A 137 -38.02 -12.31 -1.42
C GLY A 137 -36.97 -11.19 -1.27
N GLN A 138 -36.49 -10.90 -0.06
CA GLN A 138 -35.51 -9.85 0.21
C GLN A 138 -34.09 -10.33 -0.17
N PRO A 139 -33.29 -9.48 -0.85
CA PRO A 139 -31.94 -9.83 -1.24
C PRO A 139 -31.03 -10.00 -0.02
N GLU A 140 -30.20 -11.04 -0.03
CA GLU A 140 -29.15 -11.24 0.98
C GLU A 140 -28.13 -10.10 0.87
N VAL A 141 -27.88 -9.41 1.99
CA VAL A 141 -26.89 -8.34 2.05
C VAL A 141 -25.56 -8.90 2.55
N ILE A 142 -24.56 -8.92 1.67
CA ILE A 142 -23.21 -9.40 1.97
C ILE A 142 -22.29 -8.21 2.23
N LYS A 143 -21.54 -8.25 3.33
CA LYS A 143 -20.44 -7.32 3.54
C LYS A 143 -19.17 -7.90 2.92
N ARG A 144 -18.56 -7.16 1.98
CA ARG A 144 -17.28 -7.52 1.35
C ARG A 144 -16.21 -6.54 1.82
N ILE A 145 -15.11 -7.07 2.35
CA ILE A 145 -14.03 -6.26 2.92
C ILE A 145 -12.71 -6.61 2.26
N HIS A 146 -11.99 -5.60 1.79
CA HIS A 146 -10.62 -5.74 1.32
C HIS A 146 -9.63 -5.23 2.38
N TYR A 147 -8.57 -5.99 2.62
CA TYR A 147 -7.52 -5.63 3.59
C TYR A 147 -6.17 -5.42 2.93
N TRP A 148 -5.40 -4.43 3.39
CA TRP A 148 -4.03 -4.17 2.95
C TRP A 148 -3.02 -4.24 4.10
N MET A 149 -1.78 -4.58 3.79
CA MET A 149 -0.64 -4.31 4.66
C MET A 149 -0.44 -2.79 4.73
N MET A 150 -0.22 -2.24 5.91
CA MET A 150 -0.07 -0.79 6.06
C MET A 150 1.10 -0.44 6.97
N ARG A 151 1.83 0.62 6.60
CA ARG A 151 2.91 1.19 7.43
C ARG A 151 2.56 2.61 7.81
N GLU A 152 2.96 3.02 9.00
CA GLU A 152 2.86 4.42 9.42
C GLU A 152 3.69 5.31 8.49
N ILE A 153 3.20 6.52 8.22
CA ILE A 153 3.95 7.59 7.58
C ILE A 153 4.24 8.70 8.59
N SER A 154 5.25 9.52 8.32
CA SER A 154 5.57 10.66 9.18
C SER A 154 4.42 11.68 9.21
N GLU A 155 4.33 12.47 10.27
CA GLU A 155 3.34 13.55 10.38
C GLU A 155 3.51 14.57 9.25
N SER A 156 4.76 14.91 8.91
CA SER A 156 5.06 15.78 7.75
C SER A 156 4.49 15.22 6.45
N ASP A 157 4.68 13.92 6.17
CA ASP A 157 4.15 13.31 4.95
C ASP A 157 2.62 13.22 4.99
N ALA A 158 2.04 12.97 6.17
CA ALA A 158 0.61 12.97 6.36
C ALA A 158 -0.01 14.34 6.03
N ILE A 159 0.58 15.43 6.55
CA ILE A 159 0.14 16.81 6.28
C ILE A 159 0.25 17.13 4.79
N LYS A 160 1.41 16.85 4.17
CA LYS A 160 1.63 17.09 2.73
C LYS A 160 0.63 16.32 1.87
N ARG A 161 0.22 15.12 2.29
CA ARG A 161 -0.72 14.28 1.55
C ARG A 161 -2.16 14.80 1.58
N LEU A 162 -2.59 15.48 2.64
CA LEU A 162 -4.00 15.82 2.87
C LEU A 162 -4.68 16.57 1.71
N PRO A 163 -4.07 17.57 1.03
CA PRO A 163 -4.73 18.26 -0.07
C PRO A 163 -5.02 17.35 -1.28
N ALA A 164 -4.21 16.31 -1.49
CA ALA A 164 -4.44 15.33 -2.55
C ALA A 164 -5.38 14.20 -2.13
N PHE A 165 -5.31 13.75 -0.87
CA PHE A 165 -6.11 12.65 -0.35
C PHE A 165 -7.53 13.08 0.04
N GLY A 166 -7.66 14.18 0.77
CA GLY A 166 -8.89 14.59 1.43
C GLY A 166 -8.78 14.51 2.95
N PRO A 167 -9.80 15.00 3.67
CA PRO A 167 -9.81 15.01 5.13
C PRO A 167 -9.97 13.60 5.70
N ILE A 168 -9.36 13.34 6.85
CA ILE A 168 -9.56 12.14 7.68
C ILE A 168 -10.06 12.64 9.03
N LYS A 169 -11.26 12.22 9.44
CA LYS A 169 -11.90 12.69 10.68
C LYS A 169 -11.85 11.58 11.73
N PRO A 170 -11.24 11.80 12.91
CA PRO A 170 -11.18 10.78 13.95
C PRO A 170 -12.57 10.22 14.30
N ALA A 171 -12.64 8.90 14.46
CA ALA A 171 -13.85 8.21 14.89
C ALA A 171 -14.28 8.68 16.29
N LYS A 172 -15.57 8.60 16.57
CA LYS A 172 -16.09 8.96 17.90
C LYS A 172 -15.71 7.88 18.92
N PRO A 173 -15.54 8.23 20.22
CA PRO A 173 -15.29 7.24 21.27
C PRO A 173 -16.38 6.16 21.41
N THR A 174 -17.61 6.45 20.96
CA THR A 174 -18.72 5.48 20.92
C THR A 174 -18.55 4.42 19.83
N GLU A 175 -17.74 4.72 18.81
CA GLU A 175 -17.43 3.83 17.71
C GLU A 175 -16.14 3.05 17.99
N ILE A 176 -15.07 3.75 18.37
CA ILE A 176 -13.80 3.17 18.76
C ILE A 176 -13.46 3.59 20.19
N GLY A 177 -13.42 2.60 21.08
CA GLY A 177 -13.16 2.84 22.51
C GLY A 177 -11.68 2.70 22.89
N ASN A 178 -10.90 1.95 22.11
CA ASN A 178 -9.48 1.76 22.39
C ASN A 178 -8.71 1.30 21.14
N VAL A 179 -7.41 1.60 21.12
CA VAL A 179 -6.45 1.22 20.07
C VAL A 179 -5.21 0.66 20.74
N ILE A 180 -4.81 -0.57 20.39
CA ILE A 180 -3.67 -1.24 21.04
C ILE A 180 -2.71 -1.85 20.01
N TRP A 181 -1.44 -1.93 20.39
CA TRP A 181 -0.41 -2.65 19.65
C TRP A 181 -0.09 -3.96 20.35
N LEU A 182 -0.08 -5.07 19.59
CA LEU A 182 0.15 -6.41 20.11
C LEU A 182 1.15 -7.18 19.23
N THR A 183 1.86 -8.14 19.82
CA THR A 183 2.59 -9.13 19.02
C THR A 183 1.60 -9.94 18.16
N PRO A 184 2.01 -10.53 17.02
CA PRO A 184 1.12 -11.40 16.25
C PRO A 184 0.48 -12.53 17.05
N LYS A 185 1.23 -13.12 18.00
CA LYS A 185 0.74 -14.16 18.91
C LYS A 185 -0.39 -13.65 19.80
N ASP A 186 -0.25 -12.45 20.36
CA ASP A 186 -1.25 -11.88 21.25
C ASP A 186 -2.44 -11.31 20.47
N ALA A 187 -2.19 -10.73 19.30
CA ALA A 187 -3.23 -10.31 18.37
C ALA A 187 -4.16 -11.49 18.01
N ARG A 188 -3.61 -12.66 17.66
CA ARG A 188 -4.40 -13.87 17.38
C ARG A 188 -5.35 -14.23 18.52
N LYS A 189 -4.90 -14.13 19.77
CA LYS A 189 -5.72 -14.42 20.94
C LYS A 189 -6.78 -13.33 21.22
N LYS A 190 -6.48 -12.09 20.84
CA LYS A 190 -7.32 -10.92 21.12
C LYS A 190 -8.44 -10.75 20.10
N LEU A 191 -8.18 -11.07 18.83
CA LEU A 191 -9.16 -10.98 17.75
C LEU A 191 -10.42 -11.79 18.10
N THR A 192 -11.57 -11.14 17.94
CA THR A 192 -12.84 -11.73 18.36
C THR A 192 -13.47 -12.63 17.30
N HIS A 193 -13.18 -12.37 16.02
CA HIS A 193 -13.79 -13.06 14.88
C HIS A 193 -12.79 -13.94 14.14
N ASP A 194 -13.24 -15.14 13.74
CA ASP A 194 -12.41 -16.06 12.94
C ASP A 194 -12.02 -15.46 11.59
N SER A 195 -12.89 -14.62 11.00
CA SER A 195 -12.60 -13.91 9.76
C SER A 195 -11.38 -13.00 9.87
N ASP A 196 -11.20 -12.29 10.99
CA ASP A 196 -10.03 -11.45 11.21
C ASP A 196 -8.76 -12.30 11.47
N GLN A 197 -8.90 -13.51 12.04
CA GLN A 197 -7.79 -14.46 12.17
C GLN A 197 -7.32 -14.98 10.81
N LEU A 198 -8.24 -15.21 9.87
CA LEU A 198 -7.88 -15.57 8.48
C LEU A 198 -7.07 -14.45 7.80
N VAL A 199 -7.42 -13.18 8.05
CA VAL A 199 -6.64 -12.04 7.56
C VAL A 199 -5.26 -12.01 8.20
N LEU A 200 -5.15 -12.32 9.51
CA LEU A 200 -3.86 -12.45 10.19
C LEU A 200 -2.99 -13.55 9.58
N ASP A 201 -3.56 -14.73 9.30
CA ASP A 201 -2.83 -15.83 8.67
C ASP A 201 -2.29 -15.44 7.28
N ALA A 202 -3.12 -14.81 6.46
CA ALA A 202 -2.71 -14.29 5.14
C ALA A 202 -1.62 -13.21 5.25
N PHE A 203 -1.69 -12.35 6.27
CA PHE A 203 -0.66 -11.35 6.54
C PHE A 203 0.67 -12.00 6.96
N LEU A 204 0.64 -12.96 7.89
CA LEU A 204 1.86 -13.63 8.36
C LEU A 204 2.55 -14.44 7.26
N GLU A 205 1.79 -15.00 6.31
CA GLU A 205 2.37 -15.63 5.12
C GLU A 205 3.16 -14.62 4.25
N ARG A 206 2.67 -13.38 4.14
CA ARG A 206 3.41 -12.30 3.47
C ARG A 206 4.67 -11.91 4.23
N ILE A 207 4.62 -11.84 5.56
CA ILE A 207 5.80 -11.56 6.40
C ILE A 207 6.85 -12.67 6.23
N LYS A 208 6.45 -13.95 6.34
CA LYS A 208 7.34 -15.11 6.18
C LYS A 208 8.00 -15.17 4.80
N SER A 209 7.30 -14.72 3.76
CA SER A 209 7.85 -14.62 2.40
C SER A 209 8.67 -13.34 2.13
N GLY A 210 9.04 -12.60 3.18
CA GLY A 210 9.92 -11.43 3.10
C GLY A 210 9.25 -10.17 2.54
N GLN A 211 7.93 -10.11 2.49
CA GLN A 211 7.20 -9.00 1.88
C GLN A 211 6.99 -7.80 2.81
N ALA A 212 7.47 -7.86 4.04
CA ALA A 212 7.35 -6.79 5.03
C ALA A 212 8.09 -5.51 4.63
N ASN A 213 9.21 -5.64 3.92
CA ASN A 213 10.11 -4.55 3.52
C ASN A 213 9.93 -4.19 2.05
N TYR A 214 8.68 -4.09 1.60
CA TYR A 214 8.39 -3.71 0.22
C TYR A 214 8.71 -2.23 -0.05
N LYS A 215 9.06 -1.95 -1.30
CA LYS A 215 9.14 -0.60 -1.90
C LYS A 215 8.02 -0.45 -2.90
N THR A 216 7.49 0.76 -3.03
CA THR A 216 6.35 1.02 -3.91
C THR A 216 6.79 1.85 -5.12
N LEU A 217 6.55 1.32 -6.31
CA LEU A 217 6.74 2.01 -7.57
C LEU A 217 5.38 2.12 -8.27
N ILE A 218 4.99 3.33 -8.65
CA ILE A 218 3.71 3.60 -9.30
C ILE A 218 3.96 4.09 -10.71
N LEU A 219 3.52 3.31 -11.69
CA LEU A 219 3.63 3.67 -13.10
C LEU A 219 2.33 4.33 -13.52
N VAL A 220 2.40 5.58 -13.99
CA VAL A 220 1.26 6.35 -14.49
C VAL A 220 1.37 6.46 -16.00
N ARG A 221 0.32 6.10 -16.71
CA ARG A 221 0.21 6.42 -18.14
C ARG A 221 -0.43 7.80 -18.24
N HIS A 222 0.16 8.69 -19.03
CA HIS A 222 -0.38 10.03 -19.21
C HIS A 222 -1.89 10.02 -19.56
N GLY A 223 -2.60 11.08 -19.17
CA GLY A 223 -4.01 11.30 -19.43
C GLY A 223 -4.35 11.34 -20.93
N LYS A 224 -5.63 11.30 -21.25
CA LYS A 224 -6.10 11.46 -22.64
C LYS A 224 -5.55 12.78 -23.19
N ALA A 225 -4.86 12.72 -24.32
CA ALA A 225 -4.21 13.86 -24.95
C ALA A 225 -4.87 14.24 -26.26
N GLU A 226 -4.66 15.48 -26.70
CA GLU A 226 -5.13 15.96 -28.00
C GLU A 226 -4.68 15.01 -29.11
N SER A 227 -5.50 14.84 -30.15
CA SER A 227 -5.15 13.93 -31.24
C SER A 227 -3.96 14.50 -32.03
N ARG A 228 -3.06 13.62 -32.51
CA ARG A 228 -1.93 14.03 -33.34
C ARG A 228 -2.36 14.77 -34.61
N LYS A 229 -3.52 14.42 -35.17
CA LYS A 229 -4.07 15.04 -36.38
C LYS A 229 -4.58 16.47 -36.13
N ALA A 230 -5.15 16.72 -34.95
CA ALA A 230 -5.73 18.03 -34.62
C ALA A 230 -4.69 19.01 -34.06
N TRP A 231 -3.66 18.51 -33.38
CA TRP A 231 -2.64 19.33 -32.74
C TRP A 231 -1.70 19.98 -33.77
N GLN A 232 -1.63 21.31 -33.77
CA GLN A 232 -0.80 22.08 -34.70
C GLN A 232 0.62 22.40 -34.16
N GLY A 233 0.89 22.06 -32.89
CA GLY A 233 2.21 22.25 -32.27
C GLY A 233 3.11 21.02 -32.39
N SER A 234 4.26 21.05 -31.72
CA SER A 234 5.17 19.90 -31.65
C SER A 234 4.61 18.79 -30.75
N GLU A 235 5.06 17.54 -30.96
CA GLU A 235 4.67 16.41 -30.11
C GLU A 235 5.04 16.61 -28.63
N ALA A 236 6.14 17.31 -28.35
CA ALA A 236 6.60 17.63 -27.00
C ALA A 236 5.64 18.57 -26.26
N THR A 237 4.93 19.44 -26.99
CA THR A 237 4.01 20.44 -26.45
C THR A 237 2.54 20.02 -26.51
N ARG A 238 2.23 18.82 -27.02
CA ARG A 238 0.86 18.31 -27.11
C ARG A 238 0.25 18.09 -25.71
N PRO A 239 -0.84 18.80 -25.35
CA PRO A 239 -1.41 18.77 -24.00
C PRO A 239 -2.36 17.60 -23.78
N ILE A 240 -2.73 17.37 -22.50
CA ILE A 240 -3.92 16.58 -22.17
C ILE A 240 -5.21 17.32 -22.57
N THR A 241 -6.27 16.57 -22.88
CA THR A 241 -7.60 17.15 -23.13
C THR A 241 -8.27 17.53 -21.80
N PRO A 242 -9.38 18.29 -21.80
CA PRO A 242 -10.14 18.56 -20.57
C PRO A 242 -10.56 17.29 -19.81
N LEU A 243 -11.01 16.25 -20.54
CA LEU A 243 -11.31 14.94 -19.94
C LEU A 243 -10.05 14.25 -19.39
N GLY A 244 -8.91 14.40 -20.08
CA GLY A 244 -7.62 13.94 -19.58
C GLY A 244 -7.21 14.63 -18.28
N SER A 245 -7.48 15.93 -18.16
CA SER A 245 -7.24 16.72 -16.94
C SER A 245 -8.13 16.26 -15.78
N ALA A 246 -9.44 16.09 -16.02
CA ALA A 246 -10.37 15.57 -15.01
C ALA A 246 -9.94 14.18 -14.50
N ALA A 247 -9.58 13.26 -15.41
CA ALA A 247 -9.07 11.95 -15.04
C ALA A 247 -7.75 12.02 -14.26
N SER A 248 -6.85 12.91 -14.63
CA SER A 248 -5.57 13.11 -13.95
C SER A 248 -5.76 13.66 -12.53
N TYR A 249 -6.68 14.61 -12.36
CA TYR A 249 -7.06 15.14 -11.05
C TYR A 249 -7.66 14.04 -10.15
N ALA A 250 -8.62 13.28 -10.67
CA ALA A 250 -9.24 12.17 -9.95
C ALA A 250 -8.24 11.05 -9.58
N LEU A 251 -7.23 10.80 -10.42
CA LEU A 251 -6.17 9.84 -10.12
C LEU A 251 -5.34 10.26 -8.90
N GLY A 252 -5.16 11.57 -8.67
CA GLY A 252 -4.36 12.09 -7.55
C GLY A 252 -4.78 11.56 -6.18
N ARG A 253 -6.09 11.46 -5.93
CA ARG A 253 -6.65 10.91 -4.68
C ARG A 253 -6.29 9.44 -4.47
N GLU A 254 -6.15 8.69 -5.56
CA GLU A 254 -5.78 7.28 -5.53
C GLU A 254 -4.27 7.07 -5.35
N LEU A 255 -3.45 7.95 -5.97
CA LEU A 255 -1.99 7.95 -5.78
C LEU A 255 -1.62 8.30 -4.33
N ALA A 256 -2.37 9.21 -3.72
CA ALA A 256 -2.16 9.64 -2.34
C ALA A 256 -2.23 8.49 -1.32
N CYS A 257 -2.99 7.42 -1.60
CA CYS A 257 -3.08 6.24 -0.73
C CYS A 257 -1.74 5.54 -0.48
N TYR A 258 -0.76 5.74 -1.37
CA TYR A 258 0.57 5.14 -1.29
C TYR A 258 1.64 6.12 -0.81
N ALA A 259 1.27 7.34 -0.42
CA ALA A 259 2.16 8.38 0.12
C ALA A 259 3.48 8.56 -0.68
N PRO A 260 3.40 8.82 -2.00
CA PRO A 260 4.60 9.06 -2.80
C PRO A 260 5.36 10.29 -2.31
N ASN A 261 6.68 10.23 -2.36
CA ASN A 261 7.58 11.33 -2.01
C ASN A 261 8.56 11.68 -3.15
N LYS A 262 8.46 10.97 -4.28
CA LYS A 262 9.21 11.26 -5.51
C LYS A 262 8.30 11.14 -6.73
N ILE A 263 8.40 12.10 -7.66
CA ILE A 263 7.74 12.05 -8.96
C ILE A 263 8.79 12.20 -10.05
N VAL A 264 8.85 11.23 -10.96
CA VAL A 264 9.67 11.24 -12.18
C VAL A 264 8.73 11.28 -13.38
N SER A 265 9.05 12.09 -14.39
CA SER A 265 8.18 12.22 -15.56
C SER A 265 8.96 12.47 -16.83
N SER A 266 8.40 12.02 -17.96
CA SER A 266 8.78 12.54 -19.26
C SER A 266 8.57 14.06 -19.30
N PRO A 267 9.50 14.86 -19.87
CA PRO A 267 9.35 16.31 -19.95
C PRO A 267 8.23 16.76 -20.90
N TRP A 268 7.62 15.84 -21.67
CA TRP A 268 6.55 16.17 -22.59
C TRP A 268 5.28 16.63 -21.86
N LYS A 269 4.64 17.67 -22.40
CA LYS A 269 3.57 18.43 -21.74
C LYS A 269 2.47 17.52 -21.17
N ARG A 270 1.95 16.59 -21.97
CA ARG A 270 0.92 15.63 -21.50
C ARG A 270 1.32 14.79 -20.28
N CYS A 271 2.59 14.40 -20.15
CA CYS A 271 3.06 13.66 -18.97
C CYS A 271 3.15 14.57 -17.75
N LEU A 272 3.70 15.78 -17.92
CA LEU A 272 3.77 16.78 -16.84
C LEU A 272 2.36 17.16 -16.35
N GLU A 273 1.44 17.53 -17.25
CA GLU A 273 0.07 17.91 -16.89
C GLU A 273 -0.71 16.78 -16.21
N THR A 274 -0.37 15.51 -16.48
CA THR A 274 -1.02 14.37 -15.81
C THR A 274 -0.71 14.30 -14.32
N VAL A 275 0.49 14.70 -13.91
CA VAL A 275 0.93 14.60 -12.51
C VAL A 275 1.01 15.96 -11.80
N ASP A 276 0.87 17.07 -12.53
CA ASP A 276 1.06 18.42 -12.01
C ASP A 276 0.14 18.76 -10.83
N ALA A 277 -1.16 18.50 -10.95
CA ALA A 277 -2.11 18.77 -9.86
C ALA A 277 -1.76 17.98 -8.59
N PHE A 278 -1.43 16.68 -8.75
CA PHE A 278 -1.03 15.83 -7.65
C PHE A 278 0.29 16.29 -7.01
N ALA A 279 1.27 16.65 -7.83
CA ALA A 279 2.58 17.16 -7.40
C ALA A 279 2.44 18.43 -6.56
N LYS A 280 1.62 19.38 -7.02
CA LYS A 280 1.31 20.63 -6.29
C LYS A 280 0.60 20.35 -4.98
N ASN A 281 -0.47 19.56 -5.01
CA ASN A 281 -1.26 19.23 -3.82
C ASN A 281 -0.43 18.46 -2.77
N SER A 282 0.58 17.71 -3.20
CA SER A 282 1.45 16.93 -2.31
C SER A 282 2.78 17.62 -1.99
N SER A 283 3.02 18.82 -2.53
CA SER A 283 4.30 19.55 -2.41
C SER A 283 5.52 18.71 -2.85
N ILE A 284 5.41 17.99 -3.97
CA ILE A 284 6.48 17.13 -4.52
C ILE A 284 6.98 17.73 -5.82
N ASN A 285 8.30 17.86 -5.97
CA ASN A 285 8.91 18.30 -7.22
C ASN A 285 8.86 17.19 -8.29
N ILE A 286 8.64 17.58 -9.54
CA ILE A 286 8.67 16.66 -10.68
C ILE A 286 10.08 16.65 -11.27
N GLU A 287 10.77 15.52 -11.15
CA GLU A 287 12.02 15.24 -11.84
C GLU A 287 11.74 14.94 -13.32
N LYS A 288 12.26 15.77 -14.22
CA LYS A 288 12.03 15.67 -15.66
C LYS A 288 13.19 14.92 -16.31
N VAL A 289 12.90 13.80 -16.98
CA VAL A 289 13.93 12.92 -17.56
C VAL A 289 13.76 12.80 -19.07
N ALA A 290 14.72 13.35 -19.83
CA ALA A 290 14.65 13.45 -21.29
C ALA A 290 14.63 12.07 -21.98
N GLU A 291 15.27 11.08 -21.36
CA GLU A 291 15.36 9.70 -21.80
C GLU A 291 14.02 8.95 -21.74
N LEU A 292 13.02 9.53 -21.05
CA LEU A 292 11.65 9.02 -20.95
C LEU A 292 10.71 9.64 -22.00
N THR A 293 11.22 10.26 -23.07
CA THR A 293 10.41 10.72 -24.22
C THR A 293 10.19 9.60 -25.24
N GLU A 294 9.12 9.67 -26.06
CA GLU A 294 8.91 8.67 -27.12
C GLU A 294 10.05 8.71 -28.15
N ASP A 295 10.48 9.90 -28.57
CA ASP A 295 11.55 10.08 -29.57
C ASP A 295 12.89 9.51 -29.10
N PHE A 296 13.26 9.74 -27.84
CA PHE A 296 14.48 9.15 -27.29
C PHE A 296 14.35 7.64 -27.18
N HIS A 297 13.19 7.14 -26.72
CA HIS A 297 12.95 5.71 -26.56
C HIS A 297 13.00 4.95 -27.88
N GLU A 298 12.45 5.51 -28.95
CA GLU A 298 12.48 4.91 -30.28
C GLU A 298 13.92 4.73 -30.79
N LYS A 299 14.78 5.71 -30.53
CA LYS A 299 16.19 5.68 -30.96
C LYS A 299 17.08 4.87 -30.00
N ASN A 300 16.81 4.92 -28.70
CA ASN A 300 17.67 4.40 -27.63
C ASN A 300 16.89 3.58 -26.58
N PRO A 301 16.19 2.49 -26.97
CA PRO A 301 15.29 1.79 -26.05
C PRO A 301 16.00 1.16 -24.85
N LYS A 302 17.27 0.74 -25.01
CA LYS A 302 18.11 0.21 -23.93
C LYS A 302 18.44 1.28 -22.88
N SER A 303 18.79 2.49 -23.32
CA SER A 303 19.11 3.60 -22.41
C SER A 303 17.86 4.05 -21.63
N THR A 304 16.71 4.14 -22.29
CA THR A 304 15.43 4.37 -21.58
C THR A 304 15.15 3.29 -20.54
N LEU A 305 15.36 2.01 -20.88
CA LEU A 305 15.17 0.91 -19.92
C LEU A 305 16.14 1.02 -18.73
N ASN A 306 17.39 1.42 -18.96
CA ASN A 306 18.38 1.62 -17.90
C ASN A 306 17.92 2.67 -16.89
N VAL A 307 17.28 3.76 -17.32
CA VAL A 307 16.69 4.75 -16.40
C VAL A 307 15.62 4.11 -15.51
N LEU A 308 14.69 3.36 -16.11
CA LEU A 308 13.59 2.72 -15.38
C LEU A 308 14.09 1.66 -14.38
N VAL A 309 15.09 0.87 -14.77
CA VAL A 309 15.72 -0.14 -13.89
C VAL A 309 16.54 0.54 -12.79
N SER A 310 17.21 1.65 -13.09
CA SER A 310 17.96 2.42 -12.09
C SER A 310 17.02 2.99 -11.03
N GLU A 311 15.80 3.40 -11.39
CA GLU A 311 14.81 3.83 -10.39
C GLU A 311 14.39 2.70 -9.45
N ILE A 312 14.24 1.46 -9.94
CA ILE A 312 14.02 0.29 -9.06
C ILE A 312 15.21 0.09 -8.11
N LYS A 313 16.44 0.19 -8.62
CA LYS A 313 17.65 0.05 -7.80
C LYS A 313 17.72 1.15 -6.73
N ASN A 314 17.44 2.40 -7.10
CA ASN A 314 17.42 3.54 -6.19
C ASN A 314 16.38 3.35 -5.09
N LEU A 315 15.17 2.90 -5.43
CA LEU A 315 14.12 2.59 -4.46
C LEU A 315 14.55 1.52 -3.44
N ILE A 316 15.29 0.50 -3.89
CA ILE A 316 15.79 -0.57 -3.04
C ILE A 316 16.96 -0.07 -2.18
N ASN A 317 17.88 0.71 -2.75
CA ASN A 317 19.11 1.18 -2.09
C ASN A 317 18.88 2.35 -1.14
N ALA A 318 17.87 3.19 -1.35
CA ALA A 318 17.51 4.28 -0.43
C ALA A 318 17.19 3.79 1.00
N ALA A 319 16.99 2.47 1.18
CA ALA A 319 16.88 1.84 2.49
C ALA A 319 18.23 1.70 3.22
N SER A 320 19.35 1.57 2.49
CA SER A 320 20.68 1.17 2.98
C SER A 320 21.61 2.32 3.35
N ASP A 321 21.47 3.50 2.72
CA ASP A 321 22.43 4.62 2.85
C ASP A 321 22.19 5.54 4.07
N SER A 322 21.34 5.13 5.01
CA SER A 322 20.91 5.96 6.14
C SER A 322 21.74 5.79 7.42
N ASN A 323 23.07 5.71 7.29
CA ASN A 323 23.97 5.52 8.43
C ASN A 323 24.41 6.82 9.15
N THR A 324 23.82 7.98 8.83
CA THR A 324 24.28 9.29 9.34
C THR A 324 23.20 10.18 9.98
N ALA A 325 22.02 9.65 10.32
CA ALA A 325 20.96 10.44 10.98
C ALA A 325 20.94 10.21 12.50
N THR A 326 21.29 11.25 13.25
CA THR A 326 21.25 11.36 14.72
C THR A 326 19.85 11.16 15.33
N GLU A 327 19.77 10.29 16.34
CA GLU A 327 18.84 10.08 17.48
C GLU A 327 17.53 10.89 17.68
N LYS A 328 16.88 11.44 16.65
CA LYS A 328 15.48 11.89 16.78
C LYS A 328 14.54 10.88 16.15
N SER A 329 13.70 10.31 17.01
CA SER A 329 12.62 9.35 16.75
C SER A 329 11.56 9.91 15.78
N GLU A 330 11.93 10.21 14.55
CA GLU A 330 11.00 10.44 13.44
C GLU A 330 10.80 9.13 12.68
N THR A 331 9.54 8.76 12.46
CA THR A 331 9.17 7.64 11.59
C THR A 331 9.76 7.86 10.20
N LYS A 332 10.80 7.10 9.86
CA LYS A 332 11.55 7.22 8.60
C LYS A 332 10.60 7.01 7.41
N SER A 333 10.47 8.02 6.56
CA SER A 333 9.61 7.97 5.38
C SER A 333 10.10 6.92 4.39
N GLU A 334 9.23 5.97 4.06
CA GLU A 334 9.50 4.95 3.04
C GLU A 334 9.42 5.59 1.64
N THR A 335 10.43 5.37 0.80
CA THR A 335 10.46 5.94 -0.54
C THR A 335 9.42 5.27 -1.43
N THR A 336 8.52 6.09 -1.99
CA THR A 336 7.53 5.68 -2.99
C THR A 336 7.64 6.61 -4.19
N THR A 337 7.94 6.04 -5.36
CA THR A 337 8.14 6.79 -6.60
C THR A 337 6.92 6.66 -7.52
N VAL A 338 6.45 7.79 -8.07
CA VAL A 338 5.53 7.85 -9.21
C VAL A 338 6.32 8.13 -10.48
N MET A 339 6.08 7.37 -11.55
CA MET A 339 6.66 7.61 -12.88
C MET A 339 5.58 7.84 -13.92
N CYS A 340 5.48 9.05 -14.50
CA CYS A 340 4.57 9.31 -15.61
C CYS A 340 5.24 9.05 -16.97
N LEU A 341 4.70 8.10 -17.72
CA LEU A 341 5.33 7.50 -18.89
C LEU A 341 4.41 7.45 -20.12
N HIS A 342 5.03 7.26 -21.28
CA HIS A 342 4.34 6.97 -22.54
C HIS A 342 4.08 5.48 -22.71
N ARG A 343 3.01 5.13 -23.42
CA ARG A 343 2.63 3.73 -23.69
C ARG A 343 3.78 2.84 -24.24
N PRO A 344 4.57 3.24 -25.26
CA PRO A 344 5.64 2.38 -25.77
C PRO A 344 6.71 2.09 -24.71
N ILE A 345 7.08 3.10 -23.91
CA ILE A 345 8.06 2.97 -22.82
C ILE A 345 7.54 2.00 -21.75
N ILE A 346 6.27 2.15 -21.35
CA ILE A 346 5.60 1.21 -20.43
C ILE A 346 5.64 -0.21 -20.99
N GLY A 347 5.41 -0.39 -22.29
CA GLY A 347 5.46 -1.69 -22.95
C GLY A 347 6.83 -2.37 -22.86
N THR A 348 7.90 -1.60 -23.08
CA THR A 348 9.28 -2.07 -22.90
C THR A 348 9.57 -2.41 -21.44
N PHE A 349 9.14 -1.55 -20.51
CA PHE A 349 9.36 -1.79 -19.10
C PHE A 349 8.61 -3.01 -18.58
N PHE A 350 7.36 -3.19 -19.01
CA PHE A 350 6.55 -4.36 -18.65
C PHE A 350 7.20 -5.66 -19.10
N ALA A 351 7.93 -5.67 -20.23
CA ALA A 351 8.71 -6.83 -20.62
C ALA A 351 9.77 -7.19 -19.56
N HIS A 352 10.55 -6.21 -19.11
CA HIS A 352 11.51 -6.40 -18.02
C HIS A 352 10.83 -6.79 -16.69
N LEU A 353 9.73 -6.11 -16.31
CA LEU A 353 8.99 -6.40 -15.07
C LEU A 353 8.45 -7.84 -15.03
N ARG A 354 8.12 -8.44 -16.19
CA ARG A 354 7.71 -9.85 -16.27
C ARG A 354 8.82 -10.81 -15.90
N ASP A 355 10.07 -10.46 -16.18
CA ASP A 355 11.23 -11.32 -15.90
C ASP A 355 11.52 -11.36 -14.40
N ILE A 356 11.33 -10.23 -13.72
CA ILE A 356 11.49 -10.10 -12.26
C ILE A 356 10.20 -10.42 -11.47
N SER A 357 9.14 -10.88 -12.16
CA SER A 357 7.87 -11.28 -11.55
C SER A 357 7.63 -12.79 -11.72
N LYS A 358 7.53 -13.53 -10.61
CA LYS A 358 7.37 -15.00 -10.64
C LYS A 358 5.92 -15.49 -10.81
N PRO A 359 4.90 -14.98 -10.10
CA PRO A 359 3.55 -15.53 -10.22
C PRO A 359 2.97 -15.37 -11.62
N LYS A 360 2.38 -16.44 -12.19
CA LYS A 360 1.70 -16.39 -13.51
C LYS A 360 0.61 -15.31 -13.54
N ALA A 361 -0.09 -15.09 -12.43
CA ALA A 361 -1.12 -14.05 -12.29
C ALA A 361 -0.56 -12.63 -12.53
N ASN A 362 0.59 -12.31 -11.95
CA ASN A 362 1.24 -11.01 -12.13
C ASN A 362 1.69 -10.80 -13.60
N LYS A 363 2.15 -11.86 -14.26
CA LYS A 363 2.52 -11.81 -15.69
C LYS A 363 1.33 -11.47 -16.60
N ARG A 364 0.09 -11.83 -16.21
CA ARG A 364 -1.13 -11.46 -16.95
C ARG A 364 -1.44 -9.97 -16.85
N ILE A 365 -1.22 -9.35 -15.70
CA ILE A 365 -1.39 -7.90 -15.51
C ILE A 365 -0.35 -7.13 -16.33
N LEU A 366 0.88 -7.64 -16.38
CA LEU A 366 2.01 -7.08 -17.14
C LEU A 366 2.01 -7.46 -18.64
N SER A 367 0.84 -7.79 -19.22
CA SER A 367 0.75 -8.16 -20.64
C SER A 367 0.55 -6.93 -21.55
N GLN A 368 1.06 -7.03 -22.79
CA GLN A 368 1.39 -5.89 -23.66
C GLN A 368 0.20 -5.19 -24.37
N LYS A 369 -1.01 -5.75 -24.34
CA LYS A 369 -2.11 -5.23 -25.17
C LYS A 369 -3.07 -4.35 -24.38
N SER A 370 -3.29 -3.11 -24.83
CA SER A 370 -4.45 -2.30 -24.40
C SER A 370 -5.70 -3.21 -24.48
N PRO A 371 -6.49 -3.38 -23.40
CA PRO A 371 -6.83 -2.36 -22.40
C PRO A 371 -6.17 -2.48 -21.02
N TYR A 372 -5.08 -3.25 -20.82
CA TYR A 372 -4.58 -3.53 -19.45
C TYR A 372 -4.18 -2.29 -18.63
N MET A 373 -3.75 -1.21 -19.29
CA MET A 373 -3.45 0.09 -18.68
C MET A 373 -4.00 1.22 -19.56
N PRO A 374 -5.25 1.66 -19.34
CA PRO A 374 -5.87 2.78 -20.07
C PRO A 374 -5.10 4.10 -19.90
N THR A 375 -5.37 5.09 -20.78
CA THR A 375 -4.85 6.45 -20.59
C THR A 375 -5.34 7.03 -19.27
N GLY A 376 -4.48 7.75 -18.54
CA GLY A 376 -4.84 8.34 -17.25
C GLY A 376 -5.03 7.33 -16.11
N SER A 377 -4.55 6.09 -16.28
CA SER A 377 -4.52 5.08 -15.22
C SER A 377 -3.12 4.87 -14.67
N ALA A 378 -3.04 4.18 -13.53
CA ALA A 378 -1.77 3.74 -12.95
C ALA A 378 -1.73 2.24 -12.65
N VAL A 379 -0.51 1.75 -12.50
CA VAL A 379 -0.19 0.41 -11.99
C VAL A 379 0.76 0.57 -10.81
N VAL A 380 0.37 0.06 -9.66
CA VAL A 380 1.19 0.06 -8.45
C VAL A 380 1.92 -1.27 -8.37
N LEU A 381 3.21 -1.20 -8.11
CA LEU A 381 4.11 -2.34 -7.97
C LEU A 381 4.70 -2.30 -6.57
N HIS A 382 4.54 -3.39 -5.82
CA HIS A 382 5.30 -3.60 -4.60
C HIS A 382 6.47 -4.54 -4.90
N ILE A 383 7.67 -4.06 -4.62
CA ILE A 383 8.94 -4.68 -4.99
C ILE A 383 9.71 -4.97 -3.70
N ILE A 384 10.29 -6.17 -3.60
CA ILE A 384 11.22 -6.51 -2.53
C ILE A 384 12.61 -6.72 -3.10
N SER A 385 13.63 -6.49 -2.28
CA SER A 385 14.99 -6.93 -2.58
C SER A 385 15.15 -8.41 -2.22
N THR A 386 15.83 -9.16 -3.08
CA THR A 386 16.22 -10.55 -2.82
C THR A 386 17.68 -10.75 -3.25
N GLU A 387 18.32 -11.83 -2.81
CA GLU A 387 19.67 -12.19 -3.26
C GLU A 387 19.80 -12.29 -4.79
N LYS A 388 18.70 -12.63 -5.48
CA LYS A 388 18.65 -12.74 -6.95
C LYS A 388 18.26 -11.43 -7.64
N GLY A 389 18.20 -10.33 -6.89
CA GLY A 389 17.77 -9.01 -7.36
C GLY A 389 16.33 -8.66 -6.98
N PRO A 390 15.79 -7.56 -7.54
CA PRO A 390 14.43 -7.08 -7.27
C PRO A 390 13.39 -8.13 -7.66
N LYS A 391 12.32 -8.24 -6.87
CA LYS A 391 11.19 -9.12 -7.16
C LYS A 391 9.87 -8.40 -6.91
N ILE A 392 8.97 -8.47 -7.88
CA ILE A 392 7.60 -7.95 -7.73
C ILE A 392 6.75 -8.95 -6.96
N VAL A 393 6.14 -8.50 -5.86
CA VAL A 393 5.32 -9.36 -4.96
C VAL A 393 3.84 -9.05 -5.03
N ASN A 394 3.47 -7.84 -5.45
CA ASN A 394 2.08 -7.44 -5.64
C ASN A 394 1.96 -6.41 -6.77
N ILE A 395 0.85 -6.48 -7.52
CA ILE A 395 0.53 -5.54 -8.61
C ILE A 395 -0.93 -5.13 -8.48
N GLU A 396 -1.19 -3.83 -8.42
CA GLU A 396 -2.53 -3.27 -8.34
C GLU A 396 -2.81 -2.34 -9.51
N LYS A 397 -3.99 -2.48 -10.12
CA LYS A 397 -4.48 -1.51 -11.11
C LYS A 397 -5.20 -0.38 -10.39
N VAL A 398 -4.88 0.84 -10.78
CA VAL A 398 -5.47 2.05 -10.24
C VAL A 398 -6.12 2.81 -11.38
N LEU A 399 -7.43 2.91 -11.33
CA LEU A 399 -8.22 3.68 -12.29
C LEU A 399 -8.70 4.95 -11.58
N PRO A 400 -8.69 6.10 -12.27
CA PRO A 400 -9.33 7.29 -11.73
C PRO A 400 -10.83 7.05 -11.63
N ILE A 401 -11.42 7.59 -10.59
CA ILE A 401 -12.87 7.60 -10.43
C ILE A 401 -13.37 8.95 -10.93
N VAL A 402 -13.82 8.98 -12.19
CA VAL A 402 -14.37 10.17 -12.84
C VAL A 402 -15.88 9.98 -12.99
N TYR A 403 -16.66 10.97 -12.58
CA TYR A 403 -18.12 10.98 -12.69
C TYR A 403 -18.58 11.92 -13.79
#